data_AF-A0A4R5VI22-F1
#
_entry.id   AF-A0A4R5VI22-F1
#
_cell.length_a   1.000
_cell.length_b   1.000
_cell.length_c   1.000
_cell.angle_alpha   90.00
_cell.angle_beta   90.00
_cell.angle_gamma   90.00
#
_symmetry.space_group_name_H-M   'P 1'
#
loop_
_entity.id
_entity.type
_entity.pdbx_description
1 polymer ?
#
loop_
_entity_poly.entity_id
_entity_poly.type
_entity_poly.pdbx_seq_one_letter_code
_entity_poly.pdbx_strand_id
1 'polypeptide(L)'
;MSQVWQAEDGFAIAAKGAPEAIADLCKLEPDQRAVISAQLDAMAAKGLRVLAVAEASWPAGQDLPETQTGFTFRLLGIVGLADPLRASVPAAVAECQAAGIRIIMITGDHPVTARAIAAEAGLPGDVVLTGDDLSAMSEDDLATAVTTVTIFARILPEQKLRIVNALKAKRAVVAMTGDGVNDAPSLKAADIGVAMGERGTDVAREAASIVLLDDDFGSIVTTVRLGRRIYDNLRKAMSFILAVHVPIAGLALMPLLFGMPLLFGPVHIAFLEMVIDPVCALVFEAEEEEDGVMRRPPRPADEPLFSWPTVVWSLLQGLMVLGVAGSAAWFAPGFGLDPDQVRGLAFATLVFGVVALILVDRSNSNSVLTALLRPNKALAVVLPIVAVLLATTLFWAPARDLFGFGVLEGVWLAVPPFAGIVVLLALEALKPLWRVVLHTNEQPAGPRVKSEAA
;
A
#
# COMPACT_ATOMS: atom_id res chain seq x y z
N MET A 1 -18.59 39.08 -1.04
CA MET A 1 -18.12 39.88 0.11
C MET A 1 -18.09 41.32 -0.36
N SER A 2 -18.72 42.21 0.40
CA SER A 2 -18.73 43.65 0.12
C SER A 2 -18.17 44.39 1.33
N GLN A 3 -17.43 45.46 1.07
CA GLN A 3 -16.80 46.29 2.08
C GLN A 3 -17.12 47.75 1.77
N VAL A 4 -17.36 48.54 2.82
CA VAL A 4 -17.74 49.95 2.73
C VAL A 4 -16.64 50.78 3.37
N TRP A 5 -16.15 51.78 2.66
CA TRP A 5 -15.14 52.73 3.13
C TRP A 5 -15.69 54.14 3.07
N GLN A 6 -15.29 54.96 4.04
CA GLN A 6 -15.59 56.39 4.02
C GLN A 6 -14.68 57.09 3.00
N ALA A 7 -15.28 57.85 2.09
CA ALA A 7 -14.62 58.64 1.05
C ALA A 7 -14.91 60.14 1.28
N GLU A 8 -14.21 61.03 0.57
CA GLU A 8 -14.35 62.50 0.76
C GLU A 8 -15.80 62.99 0.55
N ASP A 9 -16.53 62.39 -0.41
CA ASP A 9 -17.90 62.79 -0.77
C ASP A 9 -18.99 61.75 -0.43
N GLY A 10 -18.73 60.83 0.50
CA GLY A 10 -19.70 59.79 0.90
C GLY A 10 -19.06 58.45 1.26
N PHE A 11 -19.58 57.37 0.70
CA PHE A 11 -19.03 56.03 0.88
C PHE A 11 -18.65 55.39 -0.46
N ALA A 12 -17.48 54.74 -0.48
CA ALA A 12 -17.05 53.87 -1.55
C ALA A 12 -17.31 52.42 -1.13
N ILE A 13 -17.92 51.63 -2.01
CA ILE A 13 -18.25 50.23 -1.75
C ILE A 13 -17.54 49.39 -2.82
N ALA A 14 -16.85 48.34 -2.41
CA ALA A 14 -16.30 47.35 -3.33
C ALA A 14 -16.81 45.97 -2.96
N ALA A 15 -17.19 45.21 -3.98
CA ALA A 15 -17.62 43.83 -3.87
C ALA A 15 -16.67 42.93 -4.66
N LYS A 16 -16.32 41.78 -4.06
CA LYS A 16 -15.66 40.68 -4.75
C LYS A 16 -16.36 39.36 -4.45
N GLY A 17 -16.36 38.45 -5.43
CA GLY A 17 -16.97 37.15 -5.25
C GLY A 17 -16.97 36.28 -6.50
N ALA A 18 -17.78 35.22 -6.43
CA ALA A 18 -18.08 34.38 -7.58
C ALA A 18 -18.66 35.26 -8.71
N PRO A 19 -18.20 35.08 -9.96
CA PRO A 19 -18.63 35.91 -11.06
C PRO A 19 -20.14 35.98 -11.27
N GLU A 20 -20.86 34.87 -11.05
CA GLU A 20 -22.31 34.79 -11.18
C GLU A 20 -23.01 35.66 -10.12
N ALA A 21 -22.54 35.57 -8.87
CA ALA A 21 -23.08 36.37 -7.77
C ALA A 21 -22.84 37.87 -7.98
N ILE A 22 -21.68 38.26 -8.54
CA ILE A 22 -21.38 39.66 -8.85
C ILE A 22 -22.18 40.12 -10.07
N ALA A 23 -22.39 39.27 -11.08
CA ALA A 23 -23.25 39.56 -12.23
C ALA A 23 -24.73 39.79 -11.82
N ASP A 24 -25.20 39.06 -10.81
CA ASP A 24 -26.51 39.27 -10.19
C ASP A 24 -26.56 40.58 -9.39
N LEU A 25 -25.53 40.87 -8.59
CA LEU A 25 -25.44 42.14 -7.82
C LEU A 25 -25.38 43.37 -8.73
N CYS A 26 -24.68 43.27 -9.86
CA CYS A 26 -24.58 44.33 -10.86
C CYS A 26 -25.81 44.44 -11.77
N LYS A 27 -26.80 43.53 -11.66
CA LYS A 27 -27.99 43.47 -12.52
C LYS A 27 -27.63 43.56 -14.01
N LEU A 28 -26.60 42.84 -14.43
CA LEU A 28 -26.11 42.89 -15.81
C LEU A 28 -27.15 42.38 -16.79
N GLU A 29 -27.27 43.06 -17.93
CA GLU A 29 -28.15 42.64 -19.03
C GLU A 29 -27.66 41.33 -19.67
N PRO A 30 -28.54 40.56 -20.34
CA PRO A 30 -28.20 39.25 -20.92
C PRO A 30 -26.97 39.27 -21.84
N ASP A 31 -26.82 40.31 -22.67
CA ASP A 31 -25.70 40.45 -23.60
C ASP A 31 -24.37 40.66 -22.86
N GLN A 32 -24.38 41.48 -21.80
CA GLN A 32 -23.20 41.72 -20.96
C GLN A 32 -22.81 40.46 -20.18
N ARG A 33 -23.81 39.71 -19.67
CA ARG A 33 -23.59 38.42 -19.02
C ARG A 33 -22.95 37.41 -19.96
N ALA A 34 -23.39 37.34 -21.22
CA ALA A 34 -22.82 36.43 -22.21
C ALA A 34 -21.33 36.74 -22.49
N VAL A 35 -20.97 38.03 -22.62
CA VAL A 35 -19.57 38.45 -22.84
C VAL A 35 -18.68 38.05 -21.67
N ILE A 36 -19.12 38.31 -20.44
CA ILE A 36 -18.36 37.95 -19.24
C ILE A 36 -18.27 36.43 -19.11
N SER A 37 -19.36 35.70 -19.33
CA SER A 37 -19.36 34.23 -19.30
C SER A 37 -18.30 33.65 -20.23
N ALA A 38 -18.20 34.16 -21.47
CA ALA A 38 -17.18 33.72 -22.41
C ALA A 38 -15.74 33.98 -21.91
N GLN A 39 -15.50 35.11 -21.24
CA GLN A 39 -14.19 35.41 -20.64
C GLN A 39 -13.89 34.55 -19.41
N LEU A 40 -14.90 34.27 -18.59
CA LEU A 40 -14.81 33.35 -17.45
C LEU A 40 -14.45 31.96 -17.92
N ASP A 41 -15.13 31.45 -18.94
CA ASP A 41 -14.87 30.14 -19.52
C ASP A 41 -13.45 30.07 -20.10
N ALA A 42 -12.99 31.13 -20.78
CA ALA A 42 -11.64 31.20 -21.31
C ALA A 42 -10.55 31.22 -20.22
N MET A 43 -10.81 31.87 -19.07
CA MET A 43 -9.88 31.87 -17.93
C MET A 43 -9.93 30.54 -17.17
N ALA A 44 -11.12 30.00 -16.93
CA ALA A 44 -11.32 28.72 -16.24
C ALA A 44 -10.77 27.54 -17.05
N ALA A 45 -10.86 27.59 -18.39
CA ALA A 45 -10.23 26.62 -19.28
C ALA A 45 -8.70 26.59 -19.17
N LYS A 46 -8.09 27.68 -18.66
CA LYS A 46 -6.66 27.74 -18.31
C LYS A 46 -6.36 27.31 -16.87
N GLY A 47 -7.33 26.75 -16.15
CA GLY A 47 -7.19 26.36 -14.75
C GLY A 47 -7.17 27.52 -13.76
N LEU A 48 -7.54 28.74 -14.18
CA LEU A 48 -7.55 29.90 -13.29
C LEU A 48 -8.80 29.90 -12.41
N ARG A 49 -8.62 30.20 -11.12
CA ARG A 49 -9.70 30.57 -10.21
C ARG A 49 -10.09 32.01 -10.47
N VAL A 50 -11.32 32.24 -10.92
CA VAL A 50 -11.77 33.58 -11.35
C VAL A 50 -12.62 34.26 -10.27
N LEU A 51 -12.32 35.52 -9.99
CA LEU A 51 -13.10 36.41 -9.14
C LEU A 51 -13.60 37.59 -9.95
N ALA A 52 -14.85 38.00 -9.76
CA ALA A 52 -15.35 39.26 -10.28
C ALA A 52 -15.24 40.35 -9.21
N VAL A 53 -14.94 41.57 -9.65
CA VAL A 53 -14.83 42.77 -8.80
C VAL A 53 -15.79 43.82 -9.32
N ALA A 54 -16.56 44.41 -8.40
CA ALA A 54 -17.50 45.47 -8.68
C ALA A 54 -17.36 46.58 -7.64
N GLU A 55 -17.79 47.79 -8.02
CA GLU A 55 -17.80 48.96 -7.15
C GLU A 55 -19.19 49.62 -7.13
N ALA A 56 -19.49 50.32 -6.05
CA ALA A 56 -20.63 51.23 -5.97
C ALA A 56 -20.21 52.46 -5.16
N SER A 57 -20.93 53.57 -5.37
CA SER A 57 -20.82 54.76 -4.54
C SER A 57 -22.14 55.01 -3.82
N TRP A 58 -22.07 55.54 -2.60
CA TRP A 58 -23.24 55.90 -1.81
C TRP A 58 -23.09 57.33 -1.26
N PRO A 59 -24.12 58.20 -1.38
CA PRO A 59 -24.04 59.58 -0.92
C PRO A 59 -23.82 59.72 0.59
N ALA A 60 -23.12 60.77 1.00
CA ALA A 60 -23.07 61.17 2.40
C ALA A 60 -24.47 61.55 2.93
N GLY A 61 -24.80 61.13 4.15
CA GLY A 61 -26.05 61.52 4.84
C GLY A 61 -27.27 60.66 4.54
N GLN A 62 -27.15 59.59 3.74
CA GLN A 62 -28.17 58.54 3.61
C GLN A 62 -27.77 57.31 4.41
N ASP A 63 -28.73 56.65 5.05
CA ASP A 63 -28.49 55.39 5.75
C ASP A 63 -28.03 54.31 4.75
N LEU A 64 -27.07 53.49 5.19
CA LEU A 64 -26.61 52.36 4.40
C LEU A 64 -27.71 51.30 4.33
N PRO A 65 -27.94 50.68 3.16
CA PRO A 65 -28.92 49.60 3.03
C PRO A 65 -28.52 48.38 3.87
N GLU A 66 -29.50 47.68 4.43
CA GLU A 66 -29.29 46.49 5.26
C GLU A 66 -28.67 45.31 4.49
N THR A 67 -28.88 45.28 3.17
CA THR A 67 -28.41 44.20 2.30
C THR A 67 -27.58 44.72 1.14
N GLN A 68 -26.61 43.91 0.71
CA GLN A 68 -25.75 44.21 -0.44
C GLN A 68 -26.51 44.49 -1.74
N THR A 69 -27.74 43.98 -1.90
CA THR A 69 -28.59 44.22 -3.07
C THR A 69 -29.17 45.63 -3.16
N GLY A 70 -29.07 46.42 -2.08
CA GLY A 70 -29.50 47.82 -2.07
C GLY A 70 -28.55 48.77 -2.80
N PHE A 71 -27.31 48.36 -3.06
CA PHE A 71 -26.35 49.15 -3.83
C PHE A 71 -26.49 48.92 -5.34
N THR A 72 -26.23 49.96 -6.12
CA THR A 72 -26.12 49.83 -7.59
C THR A 72 -24.66 49.59 -7.96
N PHE A 73 -24.28 48.31 -8.08
CA PHE A 73 -22.92 47.93 -8.39
C PHE A 73 -22.60 48.04 -9.88
N ARG A 74 -21.46 48.65 -10.21
CA ARG A 74 -20.83 48.61 -11.52
C ARG A 74 -19.72 47.57 -11.53
N LEU A 75 -19.76 46.64 -12.48
CA LEU A 75 -18.68 45.68 -12.67
C LEU A 75 -17.42 46.40 -13.16
N LEU A 76 -16.30 46.17 -12.49
CA LEU A 76 -14.98 46.68 -12.90
C LEU A 76 -14.24 45.69 -13.80
N GLY A 77 -14.34 44.40 -13.49
CA GLY A 77 -13.71 43.34 -14.27
C GLY A 77 -13.61 42.02 -13.53
N ILE A 78 -12.85 41.11 -14.13
CA ILE A 78 -12.57 39.78 -13.59
C ILE A 78 -11.05 39.60 -13.41
N VAL A 79 -10.68 38.86 -12.37
CA VAL A 79 -9.29 38.56 -12.01
C VAL A 79 -9.13 37.05 -11.99
N GLY A 80 -8.20 36.52 -12.78
CA GLY A 80 -7.81 35.11 -12.75
C GLY A 80 -6.61 34.89 -11.82
N LEU A 81 -6.76 33.99 -10.87
CA LEU A 81 -5.72 33.57 -9.94
C LEU A 81 -5.28 32.15 -10.32
N ALA A 82 -3.98 31.94 -10.51
CA ALA A 82 -3.44 30.60 -10.71
C ALA A 82 -3.19 29.94 -9.35
N ASP A 83 -3.66 28.71 -9.19
CA ASP A 83 -3.22 27.79 -8.13
C ASP A 83 -2.47 26.64 -8.80
N PRO A 84 -1.15 26.81 -9.04
CA PRO A 84 -0.41 25.92 -9.91
C PRO A 84 -0.27 24.53 -9.29
N LEU A 85 -0.38 23.51 -10.13
CA LEU A 85 -0.13 22.14 -9.73
C LEU A 85 1.35 21.98 -9.33
N ARG A 86 1.60 21.22 -8.25
CA ARG A 86 2.98 20.89 -7.87
C ARG A 86 3.62 20.03 -8.98
N ALA A 87 4.89 20.30 -9.28
CA ALA A 87 5.65 19.62 -10.33
C ALA A 87 5.74 18.09 -10.17
N SER A 88 5.63 17.57 -8.94
CA SER A 88 5.64 16.14 -8.62
C SER A 88 4.34 15.41 -8.99
N VAL A 89 3.21 16.13 -9.04
CA VAL A 89 1.87 15.50 -9.12
C VAL A 89 1.66 14.73 -10.43
N PRO A 90 1.97 15.24 -11.63
CA PRO A 90 1.73 14.49 -12.86
C PRO A 90 2.45 13.13 -12.90
N ALA A 91 3.70 13.09 -12.43
CA ALA A 91 4.48 11.85 -12.35
C ALA A 91 3.87 10.87 -11.32
N ALA A 92 3.45 11.39 -10.16
CA ALA A 92 2.83 10.58 -9.11
C ALA A 92 1.46 10.01 -9.53
N VAL A 93 0.65 10.80 -10.26
CA VAL A 93 -0.63 10.34 -10.84
C VAL A 93 -0.38 9.22 -11.85
N ALA A 94 0.59 9.40 -12.75
CA ALA A 94 0.94 8.39 -13.74
C ALA A 94 1.42 7.08 -13.09
N GLU A 95 2.22 7.15 -12.02
CA GLU A 95 2.68 5.96 -11.30
C GLU A 95 1.53 5.24 -10.58
N CYS A 96 0.63 5.97 -9.94
CA CYS A 96 -0.59 5.39 -9.35
C CYS A 96 -1.47 4.70 -10.39
N GLN A 97 -1.68 5.33 -11.56
CA GLN A 97 -2.45 4.75 -12.65
C GLN A 97 -1.78 3.49 -13.21
N ALA A 98 -0.46 3.49 -13.39
CA ALA A 98 0.31 2.31 -13.80
C ALA A 98 0.22 1.16 -12.78
N ALA A 99 0.05 1.49 -11.50
CA ALA A 99 -0.18 0.54 -10.41
C ALA A 99 -1.65 0.09 -10.28
N GLY A 100 -2.53 0.49 -11.21
CA GLY A 100 -3.96 0.17 -11.20
C GLY A 100 -4.77 0.90 -10.14
N ILE A 101 -4.25 1.99 -9.57
CA ILE A 101 -4.91 2.77 -8.53
C ILE A 101 -5.74 3.86 -9.19
N ARG A 102 -7.03 3.86 -8.88
CA ARG A 102 -7.95 4.90 -9.36
C ARG A 102 -7.85 6.13 -8.47
N ILE A 103 -7.63 7.28 -9.09
CA ILE A 103 -7.59 8.58 -8.43
C ILE A 103 -8.88 9.32 -8.75
N ILE A 104 -9.50 9.92 -7.72
CA ILE A 104 -10.71 10.72 -7.82
C ILE A 104 -10.40 12.09 -7.25
N MET A 105 -10.63 13.14 -8.03
CA MET A 105 -10.50 14.53 -7.57
C MET A 105 -11.79 14.94 -6.87
N ILE A 106 -11.68 15.48 -5.66
CA ILE A 106 -12.81 16.05 -4.91
C ILE A 106 -12.43 17.49 -4.54
N THR A 107 -13.14 18.48 -5.08
CA THR A 107 -12.83 19.90 -4.88
C THR A 107 -14.08 20.75 -4.65
N GLY A 108 -13.90 21.88 -3.97
CA GLY A 108 -14.90 22.94 -3.86
C GLY A 108 -14.91 23.89 -5.07
N ASP A 109 -13.96 23.76 -5.99
CA ASP A 109 -13.83 24.63 -7.16
C ASP A 109 -14.91 24.38 -8.22
N HIS A 110 -14.99 25.31 -9.18
CA HIS A 110 -15.89 25.22 -10.32
C HIS A 110 -15.55 24.02 -11.21
N PRO A 111 -16.55 23.32 -11.80
CA PRO A 111 -16.31 22.16 -12.66
C PRO A 111 -15.35 22.40 -13.83
N VAL A 112 -15.36 23.62 -14.40
CA VAL A 112 -14.45 23.98 -15.51
C VAL A 112 -12.99 24.05 -15.03
N THR A 113 -12.73 24.72 -13.92
CA THR A 113 -11.39 24.81 -13.31
C THR A 113 -10.92 23.42 -12.86
N ALA A 114 -11.78 22.64 -12.20
CA ALA A 114 -11.47 21.28 -11.77
C ALA A 114 -11.05 20.38 -12.95
N ARG A 115 -11.76 20.46 -14.09
CA ARG A 115 -11.38 19.74 -15.31
C ARG A 115 -10.02 20.16 -15.85
N ALA A 116 -9.71 21.45 -15.86
CA ALA A 116 -8.43 21.95 -16.34
C ALA A 116 -7.26 21.44 -15.46
N ILE A 117 -7.41 21.53 -14.13
CA ILE A 117 -6.40 21.03 -13.18
C ILE A 117 -6.28 19.51 -13.25
N ALA A 118 -7.38 18.78 -13.41
CA ALA A 118 -7.37 17.33 -13.59
C ALA A 118 -6.61 16.93 -14.86
N ALA A 119 -6.84 17.64 -15.98
CA ALA A 119 -6.11 17.40 -17.22
C ALA A 119 -4.60 17.69 -17.06
N GLU A 120 -4.23 18.77 -16.39
CA GLU A 120 -2.82 19.09 -16.08
C GLU A 120 -2.16 18.02 -15.20
N ALA A 121 -2.90 17.45 -14.26
CA ALA A 121 -2.45 16.35 -13.41
C ALA A 121 -2.38 14.99 -14.13
N GLY A 122 -2.91 14.86 -15.35
CA GLY A 122 -3.00 13.59 -16.07
C GLY A 122 -4.17 12.70 -15.65
N LEU A 123 -5.20 13.28 -15.02
CA LEU A 123 -6.44 12.59 -14.69
C LEU A 123 -7.44 12.68 -15.86
N PRO A 124 -8.16 11.59 -16.18
CA PRO A 124 -9.22 11.63 -17.19
C PRO A 124 -10.35 12.56 -16.74
N GLY A 125 -10.74 13.49 -17.61
CA GLY A 125 -11.73 14.53 -17.33
C GLY A 125 -13.15 14.22 -17.82
N ASP A 126 -13.42 12.95 -18.16
CA ASP A 126 -14.58 12.56 -18.98
C ASP A 126 -15.91 12.68 -18.22
N VAL A 127 -15.92 12.40 -16.91
CA VAL A 127 -17.15 12.38 -16.10
C VAL A 127 -16.97 13.22 -14.85
N VAL A 128 -17.72 14.32 -14.79
CA VAL A 128 -17.71 15.27 -13.67
C VAL A 128 -19.09 15.37 -13.06
N LEU A 129 -19.17 15.24 -11.73
CA LEU A 129 -20.40 15.49 -10.98
C LEU A 129 -20.23 16.69 -10.04
N THR A 130 -21.30 17.45 -9.89
CA THR A 130 -21.34 18.57 -8.95
C THR A 130 -21.97 18.18 -7.62
N GLY A 131 -21.78 19.01 -6.59
CA GLY A 131 -22.49 18.85 -5.32
C GLY A 131 -24.02 18.87 -5.46
N ASP A 132 -24.55 19.63 -6.42
CA ASP A 132 -25.99 19.69 -6.68
C ASP A 132 -26.49 18.35 -7.28
N ASP A 133 -25.74 17.78 -8.22
CA ASP A 133 -26.03 16.44 -8.77
C ASP A 133 -26.02 15.37 -7.68
N LEU A 134 -25.03 15.41 -6.78
CA LEU A 134 -24.93 14.48 -5.64
C LEU A 134 -26.11 14.58 -4.67
N SER A 135 -26.68 15.77 -4.53
CA SER A 135 -27.80 16.01 -3.61
C SER A 135 -29.11 15.46 -4.16
N ALA A 136 -29.23 15.38 -5.49
CA ALA A 136 -30.37 14.78 -6.19
C ALA A 136 -30.28 13.25 -6.30
N MET A 137 -29.08 12.66 -6.15
CA MET A 137 -28.86 11.21 -6.26
C MET A 137 -29.23 10.45 -4.98
N SER A 138 -29.86 9.30 -5.17
CA SER A 138 -30.00 8.29 -4.11
C SER A 138 -28.65 7.65 -3.78
N GLU A 139 -28.55 6.95 -2.65
CA GLU A 139 -27.32 6.23 -2.28
C GLU A 139 -26.96 5.12 -3.29
N ASP A 140 -27.95 4.46 -3.90
CA ASP A 140 -27.72 3.41 -4.91
C ASP A 140 -27.23 4.00 -6.25
N ASP A 141 -27.78 5.16 -6.66
CA ASP A 141 -27.34 5.89 -7.84
C ASP A 141 -25.91 6.40 -7.63
N LEU A 142 -25.62 6.96 -6.46
CA LEU A 142 -24.29 7.42 -6.10
C LEU A 142 -23.30 6.25 -6.10
N ALA A 143 -23.64 5.12 -5.49
CA ALA A 143 -22.81 3.92 -5.48
C ALA A 143 -22.46 3.43 -6.89
N THR A 144 -23.37 3.60 -7.86
CA THR A 144 -23.11 3.28 -9.27
C THR A 144 -22.24 4.35 -9.93
N ALA A 145 -22.58 5.62 -9.74
CA ALA A 145 -21.86 6.75 -10.33
C ALA A 145 -20.39 6.83 -9.87
N VAL A 146 -20.11 6.55 -8.58
CA VAL A 146 -18.73 6.58 -8.06
C VAL A 146 -17.82 5.55 -8.74
N THR A 147 -18.31 4.62 -9.55
CA THR A 147 -17.46 3.66 -10.29
C THR A 147 -16.81 4.25 -11.55
N THR A 148 -17.39 5.30 -12.13
CA THR A 148 -16.91 5.92 -13.38
C THR A 148 -16.45 7.36 -13.19
N VAL A 149 -17.04 8.09 -12.25
CA VAL A 149 -16.76 9.54 -12.02
C VAL A 149 -15.33 9.77 -11.56
N THR A 150 -14.62 10.70 -12.19
CA THR A 150 -13.22 11.00 -11.87
C THR A 150 -13.07 12.33 -11.15
N ILE A 151 -14.05 13.24 -11.30
CA ILE A 151 -14.02 14.58 -10.71
C ILE A 151 -15.36 14.87 -10.04
N PHE A 152 -15.29 15.25 -8.77
CA PHE A 152 -16.39 15.81 -8.00
C PHE A 152 -16.08 17.28 -7.69
N ALA A 153 -16.91 18.20 -8.17
CA ALA A 153 -16.69 19.65 -8.09
C ALA A 153 -17.80 20.34 -7.27
N ARG A 154 -17.51 21.51 -6.68
CA ARG A 154 -18.40 22.22 -5.74
C ARG A 154 -18.93 21.30 -4.61
N ILE A 155 -18.06 20.46 -4.06
CA ILE A 155 -18.45 19.47 -3.04
C ILE A 155 -18.44 20.07 -1.63
N LEU A 156 -19.53 19.83 -0.90
CA LEU A 156 -19.67 20.20 0.51
C LEU A 156 -18.99 19.17 1.44
N PRO A 157 -18.59 19.56 2.67
CA PRO A 157 -17.92 18.65 3.61
C PRO A 157 -18.67 17.33 3.85
N GLU A 158 -19.99 17.38 4.07
CA GLU A 158 -20.83 16.22 4.33
C GLU A 158 -20.92 15.29 3.10
N GLN A 159 -20.81 15.86 1.90
CA GLN A 159 -20.84 15.11 0.65
C GLN A 159 -19.53 14.34 0.42
N LYS A 160 -18.37 14.84 0.91
CA LYS A 160 -17.11 14.09 0.87
C LYS A 160 -17.24 12.76 1.59
N LEU A 161 -17.86 12.77 2.77
CA LEU A 161 -18.14 11.57 3.55
C LEU A 161 -19.06 10.60 2.78
N ARG A 162 -20.12 11.10 2.12
CA ARG A 162 -21.00 10.28 1.28
C ARG A 162 -20.24 9.59 0.14
N ILE A 163 -19.36 10.31 -0.55
CA ILE A 163 -18.52 9.74 -1.62
C ILE A 163 -17.63 8.61 -1.10
N VAL A 164 -16.95 8.83 0.03
CA VAL A 164 -16.10 7.80 0.67
C VAL A 164 -16.92 6.55 1.01
N ASN A 165 -18.08 6.72 1.64
CA ASN A 165 -18.94 5.59 2.01
C ASN A 165 -19.45 4.82 0.78
N ALA A 166 -19.82 5.53 -0.29
CA ALA A 166 -20.25 4.92 -1.55
C ALA A 166 -19.12 4.08 -2.20
N LEU A 167 -17.88 4.58 -2.19
CA LEU A 167 -16.71 3.83 -2.68
C LEU A 167 -16.45 2.58 -1.83
N LYS A 168 -16.53 2.71 -0.50
CA LYS A 168 -16.38 1.58 0.43
C LYS A 168 -17.49 0.53 0.28
N ALA A 169 -18.72 0.96 0.00
CA ALA A 169 -19.84 0.05 -0.26
C ALA A 169 -19.60 -0.84 -1.50
N LYS A 170 -18.77 -0.39 -2.45
CA LYS A 170 -18.28 -1.20 -3.58
C LYS A 170 -17.03 -2.05 -3.24
N ARG A 171 -16.70 -2.21 -1.95
CA ARG A 171 -15.56 -2.97 -1.43
C ARG A 171 -14.20 -2.46 -1.90
N ALA A 172 -14.10 -1.20 -2.32
CA ALA A 172 -12.82 -0.57 -2.57
C ALA A 172 -12.14 -0.25 -1.24
N VAL A 173 -10.80 -0.38 -1.20
CA VAL A 173 -9.98 0.19 -0.12
C VAL A 173 -9.74 1.66 -0.46
N VAL A 174 -10.25 2.56 0.36
CA VAL A 174 -10.29 4.00 0.07
C VAL A 174 -9.24 4.74 0.90
N ALA A 175 -8.31 5.39 0.21
CA ALA A 175 -7.46 6.41 0.82
C ALA A 175 -8.05 7.80 0.52
N MET A 176 -8.17 8.65 1.53
CA MET A 176 -8.65 10.02 1.39
C MET A 176 -7.61 11.01 1.87
N THR A 177 -7.38 12.08 1.10
CA THR A 177 -6.52 13.19 1.46
C THR A 177 -7.33 14.41 1.88
N GLY A 178 -6.86 15.18 2.86
CA GLY A 178 -7.50 16.41 3.30
C GLY A 178 -6.61 17.25 4.22
N ASP A 179 -6.95 18.52 4.37
CA ASP A 179 -6.18 19.49 5.18
C ASP A 179 -7.07 20.27 6.15
N GLY A 180 -8.35 20.44 5.83
CA GLY A 180 -9.29 21.22 6.64
C GLY A 180 -9.98 20.42 7.75
N VAL A 181 -10.49 21.16 8.75
CA VAL A 181 -11.41 20.62 9.78
C VAL A 181 -12.62 19.93 9.13
N ASN A 182 -13.06 20.47 8.00
CA ASN A 182 -14.16 19.96 7.20
C ASN A 182 -13.91 18.57 6.61
N ASP A 183 -12.64 18.16 6.47
CA ASP A 183 -12.27 16.86 5.90
C ASP A 183 -12.18 15.77 6.96
N ALA A 184 -12.13 16.12 8.25
CA ALA A 184 -11.93 15.20 9.35
C ALA A 184 -12.94 14.03 9.38
N PRO A 185 -14.26 14.22 9.16
CA PRO A 185 -15.21 13.11 9.13
C PRO A 185 -14.90 12.10 8.03
N SER A 186 -14.56 12.60 6.84
CA SER A 186 -14.30 11.76 5.66
C SER A 186 -12.90 11.12 5.70
N LEU A 187 -11.90 11.79 6.28
CA LEU A 187 -10.58 11.22 6.60
C LEU A 187 -10.73 10.06 7.57
N LYS A 188 -11.57 10.20 8.61
CA LYS A 188 -11.79 9.17 9.61
C LYS A 188 -12.58 7.96 9.06
N ALA A 189 -13.48 8.19 8.12
CA ALA A 189 -14.30 7.15 7.50
C ALA A 189 -13.55 6.35 6.41
N ALA A 190 -12.57 6.96 5.76
CA ALA A 190 -11.68 6.28 4.81
C ALA A 190 -10.93 5.12 5.49
N ASP A 191 -10.52 4.12 4.71
CA ASP A 191 -9.68 3.04 5.25
C ASP A 191 -8.29 3.56 5.61
N ILE A 192 -7.82 4.57 4.87
CA ILE A 192 -6.60 5.32 5.17
C ILE A 192 -6.87 6.81 4.99
N GLY A 193 -6.98 7.54 6.10
CA GLY A 193 -7.00 9.01 6.08
C GLY A 193 -5.58 9.56 5.99
N VAL A 194 -5.33 10.52 5.09
CA VAL A 194 -4.04 11.17 4.85
C VAL A 194 -4.19 12.68 5.04
N ALA A 195 -3.54 13.23 6.07
CA ALA A 195 -3.55 14.66 6.33
C ALA A 195 -2.29 15.35 5.82
N MET A 196 -2.44 16.60 5.41
CA MET A 196 -1.31 17.50 5.11
C MET A 196 -0.66 17.97 6.42
N GLY A 197 0.67 18.07 6.46
CA GLY A 197 1.45 18.40 7.64
C GLY A 197 1.65 19.90 7.82
N GLU A 198 2.02 20.62 6.75
CA GLU A 198 2.27 22.07 6.79
C GLU A 198 0.96 22.86 6.77
N ARG A 199 0.03 22.47 5.89
CA ARG A 199 -1.25 23.18 5.69
C ARG A 199 -2.42 22.58 6.47
N GLY A 200 -2.26 21.37 6.98
CA GLY A 200 -3.33 20.67 7.67
C GLY A 200 -3.63 21.23 9.06
N THR A 201 -4.91 21.38 9.35
CA THR A 201 -5.41 21.72 10.68
C THR A 201 -5.13 20.60 11.69
N ASP A 202 -5.00 20.93 12.97
CA ASP A 202 -4.81 19.93 14.04
C ASP A 202 -5.89 18.84 14.02
N VAL A 203 -7.13 19.25 13.77
CA VAL A 203 -8.27 18.32 13.68
C VAL A 203 -8.10 17.33 12.52
N ALA A 204 -7.62 17.78 11.35
CA ALA A 204 -7.37 16.90 10.22
C ALA A 204 -6.24 15.91 10.52
N ARG A 205 -5.15 16.37 11.17
CA ARG A 205 -4.00 15.53 11.55
C ARG A 205 -4.37 14.47 12.58
N GLU A 206 -5.19 14.81 13.58
CA GLU A 206 -5.70 13.85 14.57
C GLU A 206 -6.72 12.86 13.99
N ALA A 207 -7.45 13.25 12.94
CA ALA A 207 -8.42 12.37 12.28
C ALA A 207 -7.77 11.36 11.31
N ALA A 208 -6.61 11.70 10.76
CA ALA A 208 -5.91 10.91 9.75
C ALA A 208 -5.08 9.75 10.35
N SER A 209 -4.84 8.72 9.54
CA SER A 209 -3.95 7.61 9.87
C SER A 209 -2.49 7.90 9.53
N ILE A 210 -2.27 8.76 8.53
CA ILE A 210 -0.95 9.16 8.04
C ILE A 210 -0.92 10.69 7.89
N VAL A 211 0.19 11.31 8.25
CA VAL A 211 0.42 12.75 8.06
C VAL A 211 1.61 12.95 7.13
N LEU A 212 1.43 13.69 6.05
CA LEU A 212 2.49 14.04 5.10
C LEU A 212 3.17 15.33 5.54
N LEU A 213 4.34 15.22 6.17
CA LEU A 213 5.05 16.36 6.73
C LEU A 213 5.52 17.40 5.69
N ASP A 214 5.62 17.00 4.42
CA ASP A 214 6.12 17.79 3.30
C ASP A 214 5.02 18.30 2.34
N ASP A 215 3.75 17.96 2.62
CA ASP A 215 2.60 18.30 1.77
C ASP A 215 2.76 17.86 0.30
N ASP A 216 3.56 16.81 0.03
CA ASP A 216 3.81 16.30 -1.32
C ASP A 216 2.97 15.06 -1.62
N PHE A 217 2.20 15.11 -2.70
CA PHE A 217 1.43 13.97 -3.20
C PHE A 217 2.34 12.79 -3.59
N GLY A 218 3.59 13.05 -3.99
CA GLY A 218 4.59 12.01 -4.26
C GLY A 218 4.86 11.09 -3.05
N SER A 219 4.68 11.59 -1.83
CA SER A 219 4.84 10.80 -0.61
C SER A 219 3.78 9.70 -0.50
N ILE A 220 2.56 9.90 -1.03
CA ILE A 220 1.52 8.86 -1.08
C ILE A 220 1.96 7.68 -1.94
N VAL A 221 2.57 7.95 -3.09
CA VAL A 221 3.09 6.91 -3.99
C VAL A 221 4.17 6.08 -3.29
N THR A 222 5.06 6.76 -2.57
CA THR A 222 6.09 6.12 -1.75
C THR A 222 5.49 5.26 -0.64
N THR A 223 4.46 5.75 0.05
CA THR A 223 3.72 4.99 1.07
C THR A 223 3.07 3.74 0.49
N VAL A 224 2.43 3.83 -0.68
CA VAL A 224 1.83 2.66 -1.36
C VAL A 224 2.90 1.63 -1.70
N ARG A 225 4.03 2.07 -2.28
CA ARG A 225 5.16 1.19 -2.61
C ARG A 225 5.69 0.45 -1.38
N LEU A 226 5.90 1.19 -0.29
CA LEU A 226 6.36 0.62 0.98
C LEU A 226 5.33 -0.37 1.57
N GLY A 227 4.04 -0.03 1.55
CA GLY A 227 2.97 -0.92 2.02
C GLY A 227 2.92 -2.23 1.22
N ARG A 228 3.07 -2.17 -0.10
CA ARG A 228 3.15 -3.36 -0.97
C ARG A 228 4.39 -4.21 -0.65
N ARG A 229 5.55 -3.59 -0.42
CA ARG A 229 6.80 -4.28 -0.01
C ARG A 229 6.64 -4.99 1.33
N ILE A 230 6.11 -4.29 2.35
CA ILE A 230 5.87 -4.87 3.68
C ILE A 230 4.95 -6.09 3.56
N TYR A 231 3.87 -5.97 2.79
CA TYR A 231 2.93 -7.06 2.58
C TYR A 231 3.58 -8.30 1.92
N ASP A 232 4.38 -8.10 0.87
CA ASP A 232 5.12 -9.20 0.23
C ASP A 232 6.11 -9.87 1.19
N ASN A 233 6.82 -9.07 2.00
CA ASN A 233 7.78 -9.56 2.98
C ASN A 233 7.11 -10.36 4.11
N LEU A 234 5.93 -9.93 4.57
CA LEU A 234 5.12 -10.70 5.53
C LEU A 234 4.68 -12.04 4.96
N ARG A 235 4.24 -12.09 3.68
CA ARG A 235 3.89 -13.36 3.01
C ARG A 235 5.08 -14.33 2.95
N LYS A 236 6.29 -13.84 2.67
CA LYS A 236 7.52 -14.65 2.68
C LYS A 236 7.82 -15.19 4.07
N ALA A 237 7.78 -14.33 5.09
CA ALA A 237 8.02 -14.73 6.48
C ALA A 237 7.02 -15.80 6.95
N MET A 238 5.72 -15.63 6.67
CA MET A 238 4.69 -16.63 7.00
C MET A 238 4.90 -17.95 6.27
N SER A 239 5.28 -17.89 4.98
CA SER A 239 5.56 -19.09 4.18
C SER A 239 6.74 -19.88 4.75
N PHE A 240 7.80 -19.17 5.14
CA PHE A 240 8.97 -19.74 5.78
C PHE A 240 8.65 -20.33 7.16
N ILE A 241 7.89 -19.62 8.01
CA ILE A 241 7.47 -20.12 9.33
C ILE A 241 6.74 -21.45 9.18
N LEU A 242 5.78 -21.55 8.26
CA LEU A 242 5.09 -22.83 8.06
C LEU A 242 6.06 -23.91 7.55
N ALA A 243 6.90 -23.59 6.56
CA ALA A 243 7.83 -24.54 5.97
C ALA A 243 8.84 -25.09 6.98
N VAL A 244 9.39 -24.25 7.86
CA VAL A 244 10.43 -24.64 8.83
C VAL A 244 9.87 -25.46 10.00
N HIS A 245 8.61 -25.24 10.40
CA HIS A 245 8.01 -25.98 11.51
C HIS A 245 7.63 -27.41 11.15
N VAL A 246 7.37 -27.71 9.87
CA VAL A 246 7.08 -29.08 9.40
C VAL A 246 8.21 -30.07 9.71
N PRO A 247 9.48 -29.85 9.31
CA PRO A 247 10.56 -30.77 9.63
C PRO A 247 10.89 -30.79 11.11
N ILE A 248 10.74 -29.68 11.83
CA ILE A 248 10.92 -29.63 13.29
C ILE A 248 9.94 -30.57 13.99
N ALA A 249 8.64 -30.40 13.74
CA ALA A 249 7.61 -31.24 14.31
C ALA A 249 7.74 -32.70 13.85
N GLY A 250 8.00 -32.92 12.56
CA GLY A 250 8.16 -34.26 11.99
C GLY A 250 9.31 -35.04 12.63
N LEU A 251 10.49 -34.43 12.75
CA LEU A 251 11.66 -35.06 13.38
C LEU A 251 11.51 -35.23 14.89
N ALA A 252 10.80 -34.31 15.57
CA ALA A 252 10.49 -34.47 16.99
C ALA A 252 9.52 -35.63 17.25
N LEU A 253 8.57 -35.89 16.34
CA LEU A 253 7.61 -37.00 16.43
C LEU A 253 8.17 -38.32 15.91
N MET A 254 9.20 -38.29 15.05
CA MET A 254 9.79 -39.47 14.42
C MET A 254 10.24 -40.56 15.43
N PRO A 255 10.91 -40.23 16.56
CA PRO A 255 11.23 -41.20 17.60
C PRO A 255 10.02 -41.97 18.15
N LEU A 256 8.92 -41.25 18.38
CA LEU A 256 7.68 -41.83 18.91
C LEU A 256 7.01 -42.76 17.89
N LEU A 257 7.00 -42.38 16.61
CA LEU A 257 6.32 -43.13 15.56
C LEU A 257 7.06 -44.42 15.15
N PHE A 258 8.39 -44.43 15.28
CA PHE A 258 9.22 -45.53 14.78
C PHE A 258 10.12 -46.19 15.83
N GLY A 259 10.01 -45.81 17.10
CA GLY A 259 10.79 -46.40 18.20
C GLY A 259 12.29 -46.06 18.17
N MET A 260 12.65 -44.89 17.62
CA MET A 260 14.05 -44.41 17.61
C MET A 260 14.42 -43.69 18.91
N PRO A 261 15.72 -43.51 19.21
CA PRO A 261 16.18 -42.64 20.27
C PRO A 261 15.68 -41.19 20.10
N LEU A 262 15.58 -40.45 21.19
CA LEU A 262 15.16 -39.05 21.17
C LEU A 262 16.12 -38.20 20.32
N LEU A 263 15.61 -37.67 19.20
CA LEU A 263 16.35 -36.80 18.30
C LEU A 263 16.42 -35.37 18.85
N PHE A 264 15.28 -34.75 19.17
CA PHE A 264 15.27 -33.34 19.62
C PHE A 264 14.64 -33.19 21.00
N GLY A 265 15.40 -32.59 21.91
CA GLY A 265 14.92 -32.08 23.19
C GLY A 265 14.71 -30.56 23.19
N PRO A 266 14.21 -29.97 24.29
CA PRO A 266 13.88 -28.54 24.36
C PRO A 266 15.02 -27.59 23.96
N VAL A 267 16.27 -27.92 24.30
CA VAL A 267 17.45 -27.09 23.94
C VAL A 267 17.68 -26.99 22.44
N HIS A 268 17.34 -28.04 21.67
CA HIS A 268 17.47 -28.06 20.21
C HIS A 268 16.44 -27.14 19.56
N ILE A 269 15.20 -27.22 20.05
CA ILE A 269 14.11 -26.36 19.57
C ILE A 269 14.41 -24.90 19.91
N ALA A 270 14.84 -24.62 21.14
CA ALA A 270 15.23 -23.28 21.55
C ALA A 270 16.36 -22.68 20.67
N PHE A 271 17.34 -23.50 20.28
CA PHE A 271 18.36 -23.08 19.31
C PHE A 271 17.75 -22.73 17.95
N LEU A 272 16.87 -23.58 17.43
CA LEU A 272 16.24 -23.36 16.13
C LEU A 272 15.40 -22.08 16.14
N GLU A 273 14.62 -21.82 17.19
CA GLU A 273 13.85 -20.57 17.33
C GLU A 273 14.75 -19.33 17.42
N MET A 274 15.92 -19.46 18.07
CA MET A 274 16.93 -18.38 18.08
C MET A 274 17.49 -18.06 16.68
N VAL A 275 17.31 -18.95 15.71
CA VAL A 275 17.63 -18.70 14.29
C VAL A 275 16.39 -18.23 13.52
N ILE A 276 15.25 -18.88 13.70
CA ILE A 276 14.02 -18.66 12.94
C ILE A 276 13.43 -17.27 13.21
N ASP A 277 13.34 -16.85 14.46
CA ASP A 277 12.71 -15.57 14.83
C ASP A 277 13.48 -14.35 14.28
N PRO A 278 14.82 -14.25 14.44
CA PRO A 278 15.59 -13.15 13.84
C PRO A 278 15.56 -13.17 12.31
N VAL A 279 15.49 -14.34 11.69
CA VAL A 279 15.33 -14.43 10.23
C VAL A 279 14.00 -13.81 9.81
N CYS A 280 12.91 -14.12 10.51
CA CYS A 280 11.60 -13.54 10.22
C CYS A 280 11.60 -12.01 10.41
N ALA A 281 12.03 -11.53 11.57
CA ALA A 281 11.94 -10.12 11.93
C ALA A 281 13.01 -9.22 11.28
N LEU A 282 14.19 -9.76 10.91
CA LEU A 282 15.29 -8.95 10.37
C LEU A 282 15.58 -9.26 8.92
N VAL A 283 15.62 -10.54 8.52
CA VAL A 283 16.01 -10.92 7.15
C VAL A 283 14.87 -10.68 6.20
N PHE A 284 13.69 -11.29 6.44
CA PHE A 284 12.56 -11.17 5.53
C PHE A 284 11.96 -9.77 5.51
N GLU A 285 11.85 -9.09 6.65
CA GLU A 285 11.34 -7.70 6.67
C GLU A 285 12.27 -6.72 5.93
N ALA A 286 13.60 -6.93 6.00
CA ALA A 286 14.57 -6.07 5.32
C ALA A 286 14.72 -6.35 3.82
N GLU A 287 14.11 -7.40 3.27
CA GLU A 287 14.16 -7.69 1.84
C GLU A 287 13.66 -6.51 1.02
N GLU A 288 14.34 -6.22 -0.08
CA GLU A 288 13.97 -5.16 -1.01
C GLU A 288 12.67 -5.50 -1.74
N GLU A 289 12.02 -4.48 -2.28
CA GLU A 289 10.80 -4.66 -3.06
C GLU A 289 11.03 -5.59 -4.27
N GLU A 290 10.01 -6.35 -4.63
CA GLU A 290 10.04 -7.20 -5.82
C GLU A 290 9.88 -6.36 -7.10
N ASP A 291 10.43 -6.87 -8.20
CA ASP A 291 10.36 -6.19 -9.49
C ASP A 291 8.90 -5.95 -9.91
N GLY A 292 8.59 -4.73 -10.32
CA GLY A 292 7.25 -4.38 -10.80
C GLY A 292 6.19 -4.23 -9.70
N VAL A 293 6.59 -4.00 -8.43
CA VAL A 293 5.66 -3.77 -7.31
C VAL A 293 4.63 -2.67 -7.61
N MET A 294 5.00 -1.63 -8.38
CA MET A 294 4.13 -0.53 -8.84
C MET A 294 3.55 -0.72 -10.26
N ARG A 295 3.62 -1.94 -10.81
CA ARG A 295 3.03 -2.29 -12.12
C ARG A 295 1.93 -3.34 -12.04
N ARG A 296 1.73 -3.95 -10.87
CA ARG A 296 0.63 -4.88 -10.60
C ARG A 296 -0.59 -4.13 -10.04
N PRO A 297 -1.83 -4.61 -10.31
CA PRO A 297 -3.04 -4.00 -9.78
C PRO A 297 -3.12 -4.11 -8.25
N PRO A 298 -3.99 -3.31 -7.59
CA PRO A 298 -4.29 -3.48 -6.17
C PRO A 298 -4.86 -4.86 -5.88
N ARG A 299 -4.46 -5.46 -4.75
CA ARG A 299 -5.00 -6.75 -4.31
C ARG A 299 -6.48 -6.63 -3.90
N PRO A 300 -7.29 -7.68 -4.08
CA PRO A 300 -8.63 -7.75 -3.50
C PRO A 300 -8.60 -7.62 -1.97
N ALA A 301 -9.60 -6.94 -1.41
CA ALA A 301 -9.68 -6.70 0.04
C ALA A 301 -9.92 -7.99 0.85
N ASP A 302 -10.57 -8.98 0.24
CA ASP A 302 -10.92 -10.28 0.81
C ASP A 302 -9.86 -11.36 0.53
N GLU A 303 -8.77 -11.02 -0.16
CA GLU A 303 -7.67 -11.96 -0.36
C GLU A 303 -7.00 -12.28 0.98
N PRO A 304 -6.96 -13.57 1.39
CA PRO A 304 -6.29 -13.95 2.61
C PRO A 304 -4.79 -13.68 2.48
N LEU A 305 -4.17 -13.20 3.56
CA LEU A 305 -2.72 -12.99 3.60
C LEU A 305 -1.95 -14.28 3.26
N PHE A 306 -2.50 -15.45 3.62
CA PHE A 306 -1.90 -16.75 3.38
C PHE A 306 -2.85 -17.64 2.57
N SER A 307 -2.65 -17.67 1.25
CA SER A 307 -3.49 -18.44 0.32
C SER A 307 -3.24 -19.94 0.43
N TRP A 308 -4.25 -20.76 0.09
CA TRP A 308 -4.10 -22.22 0.04
C TRP A 308 -2.93 -22.71 -0.84
N PRO A 309 -2.72 -22.17 -2.06
CA PRO A 309 -1.54 -22.48 -2.86
C PRO A 309 -0.22 -22.20 -2.16
N THR A 310 -0.15 -21.11 -1.38
CA THR A 310 1.04 -20.76 -0.57
C THR A 310 1.22 -21.76 0.58
N VAL A 311 0.13 -22.14 1.27
CA VAL A 311 0.16 -23.19 2.31
C VAL A 311 0.73 -24.50 1.77
N VAL A 312 0.20 -24.98 0.65
CA VAL A 312 0.65 -26.25 0.04
C VAL A 312 2.11 -26.16 -0.38
N TRP A 313 2.54 -25.02 -0.96
CA TRP A 313 3.94 -24.79 -1.28
C TRP A 313 4.84 -24.91 -0.04
N SER A 314 4.53 -24.18 1.03
CA SER A 314 5.28 -24.22 2.29
C SER A 314 5.32 -25.61 2.91
N LEU A 315 4.20 -26.34 2.87
CA LEU A 315 4.17 -27.73 3.34
C LEU A 315 5.08 -28.64 2.51
N LEU A 316 5.08 -28.50 1.18
CA LEU A 316 5.97 -29.28 0.30
C LEU A 316 7.44 -28.97 0.57
N GLN A 317 7.80 -27.69 0.76
CA GLN A 317 9.14 -27.30 1.16
C GLN A 317 9.57 -27.96 2.47
N GLY A 318 8.73 -27.84 3.49
CA GLY A 318 8.98 -28.43 4.81
C GLY A 318 9.05 -29.95 4.79
N LEU A 319 8.18 -30.61 4.02
CA LEU A 319 8.21 -32.06 3.81
C LEU A 319 9.47 -32.52 3.08
N MET A 320 10.00 -31.73 2.14
CA MET A 320 11.26 -32.04 1.47
C MET A 320 12.43 -32.00 2.45
N VAL A 321 12.52 -30.96 3.29
CA VAL A 321 13.54 -30.87 4.35
C VAL A 321 13.38 -32.01 5.35
N LEU A 322 12.14 -32.33 5.74
CA LEU A 322 11.84 -33.47 6.63
C LEU A 322 12.29 -34.79 6.01
N GLY A 323 12.01 -35.00 4.73
CA GLY A 323 12.41 -36.19 4.00
C GLY A 323 13.93 -36.36 4.00
N VAL A 324 14.67 -35.29 3.73
CA VAL A 324 16.15 -35.32 3.69
C VAL A 324 16.75 -35.53 5.09
N ALA A 325 16.37 -34.70 6.06
CA ALA A 325 16.90 -34.79 7.42
C ALA A 325 16.44 -36.07 8.15
N GLY A 326 15.20 -36.49 7.92
CA GLY A 326 14.64 -37.73 8.45
C GLY A 326 15.30 -38.97 7.85
N SER A 327 15.61 -38.95 6.55
CA SER A 327 16.40 -40.03 5.93
C SER A 327 17.81 -40.11 6.51
N ALA A 328 18.47 -38.97 6.73
CA ALA A 328 19.77 -38.94 7.38
C ALA A 328 19.72 -39.56 8.79
N ALA A 329 18.69 -39.23 9.57
CA ALA A 329 18.47 -39.80 10.89
C ALA A 329 18.15 -41.31 10.85
N TRP A 330 17.32 -41.74 9.88
CA TRP A 330 16.86 -43.13 9.75
C TRP A 330 17.97 -44.10 9.37
N PHE A 331 18.81 -43.72 8.41
CA PHE A 331 19.83 -44.62 7.88
C PHE A 331 21.14 -44.60 8.69
N ALA A 332 21.43 -43.52 9.43
CA ALA A 332 22.66 -43.36 10.19
C ALA A 332 22.98 -44.54 11.15
N PRO A 333 22.03 -45.10 11.92
CA PRO A 333 22.30 -46.28 12.76
C PRO A 333 22.78 -47.50 11.96
N GLY A 334 22.28 -47.69 10.73
CA GLY A 334 22.69 -48.78 9.85
C GLY A 334 24.14 -48.67 9.37
N PHE A 335 24.73 -47.47 9.43
CA PHE A 335 26.14 -47.22 9.16
C PHE A 335 27.01 -47.20 10.43
N GLY A 336 26.46 -47.58 11.57
CA GLY A 336 27.18 -47.72 12.85
C GLY A 336 27.27 -46.44 13.69
N LEU A 337 26.46 -45.41 13.39
CA LEU A 337 26.42 -44.20 14.22
C LEU A 337 25.68 -44.47 15.52
N ASP A 338 26.23 -43.97 16.62
CA ASP A 338 25.58 -44.01 17.93
C ASP A 338 24.44 -42.97 18.03
N PRO A 339 23.52 -43.09 19.02
CA PRO A 339 22.35 -42.20 19.11
C PRO A 339 22.70 -40.70 19.16
N ASP A 340 23.83 -40.35 19.77
CA ASP A 340 24.28 -38.97 19.93
C ASP A 340 24.87 -38.43 18.61
N GLN A 341 25.57 -39.26 17.82
CA GLN A 341 25.97 -38.92 16.45
C GLN A 341 24.77 -38.77 15.52
N VAL A 342 23.77 -39.66 15.61
CA VAL A 342 22.52 -39.56 14.82
C VAL A 342 21.81 -38.25 15.12
N ARG A 343 21.70 -37.88 16.40
CA ARG A 343 21.11 -36.60 16.84
C ARG A 343 21.87 -35.40 16.29
N GLY A 344 23.21 -35.38 16.39
CA GLY A 344 24.04 -34.32 15.83
C GLY A 344 23.91 -34.21 14.30
N LEU A 345 23.89 -35.34 13.59
CA LEU A 345 23.73 -35.38 12.14
C LEU A 345 22.36 -34.85 11.70
N ALA A 346 21.28 -35.31 12.36
CA ALA A 346 19.92 -34.88 12.06
C ALA A 346 19.74 -33.38 12.34
N PHE A 347 20.27 -32.89 13.46
CA PHE A 347 20.22 -31.49 13.83
C PHE A 347 20.99 -30.60 12.84
N ALA A 348 22.24 -30.95 12.52
CA ALA A 348 23.03 -30.20 11.56
C ALA A 348 22.36 -30.18 10.17
N THR A 349 21.84 -31.33 9.72
CA THR A 349 21.14 -31.44 8.44
C THR A 349 19.89 -30.57 8.41
N LEU A 350 19.14 -30.52 9.51
CA LEU A 350 18.00 -29.63 9.67
C LEU A 350 18.43 -28.15 9.59
N VAL A 351 19.48 -27.73 10.30
CA VAL A 351 19.97 -26.33 10.26
C VAL A 351 20.37 -25.92 8.84
N PHE A 352 21.08 -26.77 8.08
CA PHE A 352 21.37 -26.51 6.68
C PHE A 352 20.11 -26.50 5.80
N GLY A 353 19.12 -27.34 6.11
CA GLY A 353 17.79 -27.29 5.51
C GLY A 353 17.07 -25.96 5.77
N VAL A 354 17.13 -25.43 7.00
CA VAL A 354 16.60 -24.10 7.35
C VAL A 354 17.29 -23.02 6.51
N VAL A 355 18.62 -23.06 6.40
CA VAL A 355 19.36 -22.12 5.54
C VAL A 355 18.92 -22.22 4.08
N ALA A 356 18.67 -23.42 3.56
CA ALA A 356 18.12 -23.60 2.22
C ALA A 356 16.73 -22.97 2.07
N LEU A 357 15.82 -23.18 3.04
CA LEU A 357 14.49 -22.56 3.05
C LEU A 357 14.57 -21.02 3.07
N ILE A 358 15.48 -20.45 3.87
CA ILE A 358 15.73 -19.00 3.89
C ILE A 358 16.07 -18.51 2.49
N LEU A 359 17.00 -19.16 1.81
CA LEU A 359 17.44 -18.74 0.47
C LEU A 359 16.33 -18.87 -0.58
N VAL A 360 15.52 -19.93 -0.51
CA VAL A 360 14.40 -20.17 -1.45
C VAL A 360 13.30 -19.12 -1.29
N ASP A 361 12.90 -18.81 -0.05
CA ASP A 361 11.76 -17.93 0.22
C ASP A 361 12.12 -16.43 0.15
N ARG A 362 13.41 -16.06 0.07
CA ARG A 362 13.86 -14.66 -0.02
C ARG A 362 13.45 -13.95 -1.32
N SER A 363 13.40 -14.69 -2.43
CA SER A 363 13.15 -14.11 -3.75
C SER A 363 12.05 -14.87 -4.47
N ASN A 364 11.17 -14.14 -5.16
CA ASN A 364 10.25 -14.74 -6.13
C ASN A 364 10.91 -14.96 -7.50
N SER A 365 12.24 -14.92 -7.62
CA SER A 365 12.97 -15.23 -8.86
C SER A 365 13.33 -16.72 -8.97
N ASN A 366 13.59 -17.21 -10.19
CA ASN A 366 13.95 -18.61 -10.51
C ASN A 366 15.47 -18.87 -10.50
N SER A 367 16.24 -18.02 -9.81
CA SER A 367 17.68 -18.01 -9.95
C SER A 367 18.32 -18.14 -8.58
N VAL A 368 18.99 -19.29 -8.38
CA VAL A 368 19.89 -19.54 -7.24
C VAL A 368 20.91 -18.40 -7.10
N LEU A 369 21.44 -17.92 -8.23
CA LEU A 369 22.42 -16.84 -8.23
C LEU A 369 21.80 -15.52 -7.74
N THR A 370 20.57 -15.22 -8.13
CA THR A 370 19.85 -14.03 -7.65
C THR A 370 19.52 -14.17 -6.17
N ALA A 371 19.08 -15.35 -5.71
CA ALA A 371 18.85 -15.62 -4.30
C ALA A 371 20.13 -15.44 -3.45
N LEU A 372 21.30 -15.85 -3.95
CA LEU A 372 22.57 -15.69 -3.24
C LEU A 372 23.14 -14.27 -3.31
N LEU A 373 23.09 -13.61 -4.46
CA LEU A 373 23.73 -12.30 -4.67
C LEU A 373 22.87 -11.11 -4.27
N ARG A 374 21.56 -11.30 -4.05
CA ARG A 374 20.68 -10.20 -3.65
C ARG A 374 21.15 -9.63 -2.30
N PRO A 375 21.47 -8.33 -2.25
CA PRO A 375 22.02 -7.71 -1.06
C PRO A 375 20.98 -7.72 0.07
N ASN A 376 21.32 -8.36 1.18
CA ASN A 376 20.56 -8.26 2.43
C ASN A 376 21.56 -8.23 3.60
N LYS A 377 21.71 -7.05 4.21
CA LYS A 377 22.67 -6.84 5.31
C LYS A 377 22.32 -7.68 6.53
N ALA A 378 21.03 -7.89 6.83
CA ALA A 378 20.61 -8.72 7.94
C ALA A 378 21.01 -10.18 7.70
N LEU A 379 20.81 -10.72 6.50
CA LEU A 379 21.23 -12.08 6.17
C LEU A 379 22.76 -12.24 6.28
N ALA A 380 23.51 -11.26 5.79
CA ALA A 380 24.98 -11.27 5.84
C ALA A 380 25.51 -11.30 7.29
N VAL A 381 24.73 -10.87 8.27
CA VAL A 381 25.05 -10.96 9.70
C VAL A 381 24.52 -12.25 10.31
N VAL A 382 23.29 -12.64 10.00
CA VAL A 382 22.64 -13.83 10.58
C VAL A 382 23.33 -15.12 10.15
N LEU A 383 23.70 -15.30 8.88
CA LEU A 383 24.32 -16.55 8.41
C LEU A 383 25.65 -16.88 9.12
N PRO A 384 26.60 -15.94 9.27
CA PRO A 384 27.80 -16.19 10.08
C PRO A 384 27.49 -16.54 11.53
N ILE A 385 26.50 -15.87 12.15
CA ILE A 385 26.10 -16.17 13.53
C ILE A 385 25.58 -17.61 13.64
N VAL A 386 24.68 -18.03 12.73
CA VAL A 386 24.16 -19.40 12.67
C VAL A 386 25.29 -20.40 12.46
N ALA A 387 26.24 -20.11 11.55
CA ALA A 387 27.38 -20.97 11.29
C ALA A 387 28.30 -21.11 12.52
N VAL A 388 28.59 -20.01 13.22
CA VAL A 388 29.38 -20.00 14.45
C VAL A 388 28.67 -20.79 15.55
N LEU A 389 27.38 -20.53 15.77
CA LEU A 389 26.58 -21.24 16.77
C LEU A 389 26.52 -22.74 16.49
N LEU A 390 26.26 -23.14 15.24
CA LEU A 390 26.27 -24.54 14.83
C LEU A 390 27.64 -25.17 15.06
N ALA A 391 28.72 -24.51 14.63
CA ALA A 391 30.09 -24.97 14.87
C ALA A 391 30.41 -25.11 16.36
N THR A 392 29.98 -24.16 17.20
CA THR A 392 30.14 -24.26 18.66
C THR A 392 29.43 -25.50 19.20
N THR A 393 28.18 -25.74 18.80
CA THR A 393 27.44 -26.92 19.27
C THR A 393 28.04 -28.25 18.80
N LEU A 394 28.65 -28.30 17.60
CA LEU A 394 29.20 -29.52 17.03
C LEU A 394 30.67 -29.81 17.41
N PHE A 395 31.47 -28.80 17.74
CA PHE A 395 32.91 -28.97 17.96
C PHE A 395 33.37 -28.67 19.39
N TRP A 396 32.64 -27.85 20.15
CA TRP A 396 33.03 -27.52 21.52
C TRP A 396 32.44 -28.52 22.51
N ALA A 397 33.28 -29.26 23.23
CA ALA A 397 32.86 -30.37 24.10
C ALA A 397 31.75 -29.99 25.12
N PRO A 398 31.83 -28.87 25.86
CA PRO A 398 30.76 -28.49 26.79
C PRO A 398 29.40 -28.25 26.10
N ALA A 399 29.41 -27.67 24.90
CA ALA A 399 28.18 -27.47 24.13
C ALA A 399 27.67 -28.79 23.55
N ARG A 400 28.55 -29.66 23.06
CA ARG A 400 28.15 -31.02 22.64
C ARG A 400 27.49 -31.78 23.78
N ASP A 401 28.04 -31.74 24.98
CA ASP A 401 27.47 -32.45 26.13
C ASP A 401 26.09 -31.88 26.51
N LEU A 402 25.93 -30.55 26.46
CA LEU A 402 24.66 -29.87 26.72
C LEU A 402 23.57 -30.26 25.71
N PHE A 403 23.94 -30.37 24.43
CA PHE A 403 23.02 -30.76 23.35
C PHE A 403 22.94 -32.30 23.16
N GLY A 404 23.81 -33.05 23.83
CA GLY A 404 23.95 -34.49 23.62
C GLY A 404 24.42 -34.84 22.21
N PHE A 405 25.34 -34.10 21.61
CA PHE A 405 25.87 -34.42 20.28
C PHE A 405 27.11 -35.32 20.36
N GLY A 406 27.13 -36.36 19.53
CA GLY A 406 28.30 -37.20 19.31
C GLY A 406 29.33 -36.53 18.40
N VAL A 407 30.55 -37.05 18.36
CA VAL A 407 31.59 -36.56 17.44
C VAL A 407 31.22 -36.96 16.02
N LEU A 408 30.98 -35.99 15.13
CA LEU A 408 30.84 -36.25 13.70
C LEU A 408 32.21 -36.20 13.03
N GLU A 409 32.60 -37.30 12.38
CA GLU A 409 33.90 -37.44 11.71
C GLU A 409 33.75 -37.76 10.22
N GLY A 410 34.75 -37.37 9.43
CA GLY A 410 34.88 -37.74 8.02
C GLY A 410 33.67 -37.33 7.17
N VAL A 411 33.07 -38.31 6.50
CA VAL A 411 31.95 -38.09 5.57
C VAL A 411 30.71 -37.49 6.24
N TRP A 412 30.49 -37.79 7.52
CA TRP A 412 29.29 -37.35 8.26
C TRP A 412 29.27 -35.85 8.52
N LEU A 413 30.43 -35.18 8.50
CA LEU A 413 30.51 -33.73 8.58
C LEU A 413 30.14 -33.05 7.24
N ALA A 414 30.35 -33.74 6.13
CA ALA A 414 30.02 -33.23 4.79
C ALA A 414 28.56 -33.47 4.39
N VAL A 415 27.87 -34.44 5.01
CA VAL A 415 26.47 -34.77 4.71
C VAL A 415 25.53 -33.58 4.94
N PRO A 416 25.55 -32.86 6.09
CA PRO A 416 24.65 -31.74 6.32
C PRO A 416 24.73 -30.60 5.29
N PRO A 417 25.91 -30.01 4.98
CA PRO A 417 26.00 -28.96 3.97
C PRO A 417 25.63 -29.47 2.56
N PHE A 418 26.01 -30.70 2.22
CA PHE A 418 25.62 -31.30 0.95
C PHE A 418 24.10 -31.45 0.82
N ALA A 419 23.45 -31.95 1.87
CA ALA A 419 22.00 -32.07 1.95
C ALA A 419 21.29 -30.72 1.79
N GLY A 420 21.78 -29.67 2.45
CA GLY A 420 21.25 -28.31 2.29
C GLY A 420 21.34 -27.79 0.85
N ILE A 421 22.48 -28.01 0.18
CA ILE A 421 22.66 -27.64 -1.23
C ILE A 421 21.70 -28.42 -2.13
N VAL A 422 21.54 -29.72 -1.92
CA VAL A 422 20.60 -30.55 -2.69
C VAL A 422 19.17 -30.07 -2.52
N VAL A 423 18.73 -29.77 -1.30
CA VAL A 423 17.39 -29.20 -1.03
C VAL A 423 17.22 -27.86 -1.74
N LEU A 424 18.19 -26.95 -1.62
CA LEU A 424 18.15 -25.65 -2.28
C LEU A 424 17.98 -25.79 -3.81
N LEU A 425 18.80 -26.63 -4.44
CA LEU A 425 18.74 -26.86 -5.88
C LEU A 425 17.41 -27.52 -6.30
N ALA A 426 16.91 -28.48 -5.52
CA ALA A 426 15.65 -29.15 -5.80
C ALA A 426 14.44 -28.20 -5.69
N LEU A 427 14.41 -27.37 -4.65
CA LEU A 427 13.34 -26.38 -4.44
C LEU A 427 13.36 -25.28 -5.50
N GLU A 428 14.55 -24.75 -5.84
CA GLU A 428 14.68 -23.77 -6.94
C GLU A 428 14.29 -24.36 -8.30
N ALA A 429 14.55 -25.65 -8.55
CA ALA A 429 14.08 -26.32 -9.76
C ALA A 429 12.55 -26.54 -9.80
N LEU A 430 11.90 -26.71 -8.63
CA LEU A 430 10.45 -26.93 -8.52
C LEU A 430 9.65 -25.61 -8.53
N LYS A 431 10.28 -24.51 -8.14
CA LYS A 431 9.68 -23.17 -8.03
C LYS A 431 9.01 -22.66 -9.31
N PRO A 432 9.57 -22.82 -10.53
CA PRO A 432 8.92 -22.38 -11.77
C PRO A 432 7.59 -23.11 -12.04
N LEU A 433 7.55 -24.42 -11.76
CA LEU A 433 6.37 -25.26 -11.96
C LEU A 433 5.23 -24.82 -11.02
N TRP A 434 5.58 -24.49 -9.77
CA TRP A 434 4.61 -24.04 -8.78
C TRP A 434 4.12 -22.61 -9.01
N ARG A 435 4.96 -21.75 -9.61
CA ARG A 435 4.59 -20.35 -9.88
C ARG A 435 3.44 -20.22 -10.87
N VAL A 436 3.32 -21.13 -11.82
CA VAL A 436 2.16 -21.22 -12.71
C VAL A 436 0.89 -21.44 -11.88
N VAL A 437 0.92 -22.34 -10.90
CA VAL A 437 -0.22 -22.64 -10.03
C VAL A 437 -0.57 -21.44 -9.13
N LEU A 438 0.43 -20.73 -8.62
CA LEU A 438 0.24 -19.50 -7.83
C LEU A 438 -0.44 -18.39 -8.64
N HIS A 439 0.07 -18.09 -9.85
CA HIS A 439 -0.48 -17.02 -10.69
C HIS A 439 -1.84 -17.36 -11.31
N THR A 440 -2.16 -18.63 -11.54
CA THR A 440 -3.46 -19.03 -12.09
C THR A 440 -4.60 -18.87 -11.07
N ASN A 441 -4.29 -18.89 -9.77
CA ASN A 441 -5.26 -18.66 -8.70
C ASN A 441 -5.31 -17.21 -8.19
N GLU A 442 -4.28 -16.40 -8.45
CA GLU A 442 -4.24 -14.97 -8.07
C GLU A 442 -4.88 -14.04 -9.13
N GLN A 443 -5.26 -14.55 -10.31
CA GLN A 443 -6.16 -13.82 -11.22
C GLN A 443 -7.61 -14.13 -10.85
N PRO A 444 -8.44 -13.12 -10.50
CA PRO A 444 -9.87 -13.35 -10.35
C PRO A 444 -10.40 -13.79 -11.72
N ALA A 445 -11.23 -14.84 -11.73
CA ALA A 445 -12.06 -15.15 -12.87
C ALA A 445 -12.80 -13.86 -13.25
N GLY A 446 -12.45 -13.27 -14.40
CA GLY A 446 -13.16 -12.11 -14.94
C GLY A 446 -14.66 -12.40 -14.99
N PRO A 447 -15.52 -11.37 -14.97
CA PRO A 447 -16.95 -11.58 -14.95
C PRO A 447 -17.33 -12.52 -16.10
N ARG A 448 -17.88 -13.69 -15.76
CA ARG A 448 -18.47 -14.59 -16.75
C ARG A 448 -19.60 -13.80 -17.40
N VAL A 449 -19.31 -13.17 -18.53
CA VAL A 449 -20.33 -12.70 -19.47
C VAL A 449 -21.07 -13.97 -19.85
N LYS A 450 -22.24 -14.18 -19.22
CA LYS A 450 -23.22 -15.12 -19.74
C LYS A 450 -23.54 -14.62 -21.14
N SER A 451 -23.03 -15.31 -22.17
CA SER A 451 -23.57 -15.17 -23.49
C SER A 451 -24.99 -15.73 -23.42
N GLU A 452 -25.98 -14.85 -23.26
CA GLU A 452 -27.34 -15.16 -23.68
C GLU A 452 -27.28 -15.33 -25.20
N ALA A 453 -27.24 -16.59 -25.63
CA ALA A 453 -27.46 -16.97 -27.02
C ALA A 453 -28.96 -17.20 -27.20
N ALA A 454 -29.51 -16.43 -28.16
CA ALA A 454 -30.69 -16.62 -29.00
C ALA A 454 -31.80 -17.59 -28.54
#